data_AF-A0A919C206-F1
#
_entry.id   AF-A0A919C206-F1
#
_cell.length_a   1.000
_cell.length_b   1.000
_cell.length_c   1.000
_cell.angle_alpha   90.00
_cell.angle_beta   90.00
_cell.angle_gamma   90.00
#
_symmetry.space_group_name_H-M   'P 1'
#
loop_
_entity.id
_entity.type
_entity.pdbx_description
1 polymer ?
#
loop_
_entity_poly.entity_id
_entity_poly.type
_entity_poly.pdbx_seq_one_letter_code
_entity_poly.pdbx_strand_id
1 'polypeptide(L)'
;MTRKPTAASMKKSRRTDVGDAPTPPLRPGGYDPADYAAIVVRSAGEAGLSPLLVMTVLHNEAYKPHHPLLERLWQWWKPAASFGVANMHRATFEQVRQAHGLTGRWQDLRDDPAFAIHVAALYLKDLDQSLPRQHVRRYTRDELLALGYNTGERNMRAFARGVPPGPMARSYLRRFRAHRTCAAKALAACV
;
A
#
# COMPACT_ATOMS: atom_id res chain seq x y z
N MET A 1 -62.47 -10.44 -12.61
CA MET A 1 -61.20 -10.97 -12.05
C MET A 1 -60.16 -11.03 -13.14
N THR A 2 -58.99 -10.48 -12.83
CA THR A 2 -57.92 -10.04 -13.73
C THR A 2 -57.10 -11.18 -14.33
N ARG A 3 -56.75 -11.05 -15.61
CA ARG A 3 -55.81 -11.90 -16.36
C ARG A 3 -54.42 -11.91 -15.70
N LYS A 4 -53.78 -13.08 -15.64
CA LYS A 4 -52.32 -13.26 -15.59
C LYS A 4 -51.91 -14.42 -16.50
N PRO A 5 -51.18 -14.18 -17.60
CA PRO A 5 -50.34 -15.19 -18.20
C PRO A 5 -48.91 -15.05 -17.66
N THR A 6 -48.37 -16.13 -17.12
CA THR A 6 -47.00 -16.24 -16.60
C THR A 6 -46.05 -16.46 -17.77
N ALA A 7 -45.25 -15.46 -18.12
CA ALA A 7 -44.24 -15.56 -19.15
C ALA A 7 -42.90 -16.06 -18.58
N ALA A 8 -42.41 -17.13 -19.22
CA ALA A 8 -41.03 -17.39 -19.59
C ALA A 8 -39.93 -17.32 -18.52
N SER A 9 -39.51 -18.53 -18.15
CA SER A 9 -38.16 -18.85 -17.67
C SER A 9 -37.08 -18.26 -18.59
N MET A 10 -36.34 -17.28 -18.08
CA MET A 10 -35.07 -16.84 -18.65
C MET A 10 -33.94 -17.28 -17.72
N LYS A 11 -33.32 -18.41 -18.06
CA LYS A 11 -31.98 -18.78 -17.62
C LYS A 11 -31.00 -17.68 -18.04
N LYS A 12 -30.60 -16.81 -17.10
CA LYS A 12 -29.43 -15.96 -17.27
C LYS A 12 -28.17 -16.77 -16.94
N SER A 13 -27.56 -17.29 -18.00
CA SER A 13 -26.13 -17.59 -18.01
C SER A 13 -25.35 -16.28 -18.14
N ARG A 14 -24.26 -16.15 -17.35
CA ARG A 14 -23.08 -15.24 -17.42
C ARG A 14 -22.75 -14.73 -16.01
N ARG A 15 -21.53 -14.77 -15.51
CA ARG A 15 -20.20 -15.18 -15.97
C ARG A 15 -19.47 -15.59 -14.70
N THR A 16 -18.75 -16.70 -14.72
CA THR A 16 -17.72 -17.01 -13.73
C THR A 16 -16.63 -15.95 -13.83
N ASP A 17 -16.53 -15.10 -12.82
CA ASP A 17 -15.40 -14.18 -12.69
C ASP A 17 -14.16 -14.98 -12.30
N VAL A 18 -13.04 -14.60 -12.91
CA VAL A 18 -11.79 -15.34 -12.90
C VAL A 18 -10.89 -14.74 -11.82
N GLY A 19 -10.55 -15.55 -10.81
CA GLY A 19 -9.33 -15.35 -10.01
C GLY A 19 -9.47 -14.58 -8.71
N ASP A 20 -10.49 -14.89 -7.89
CA ASP A 20 -10.59 -14.38 -6.53
C ASP A 20 -9.76 -15.26 -5.57
N ALA A 21 -8.45 -15.03 -5.54
CA ALA A 21 -7.61 -15.60 -4.50
C ALA A 21 -8.05 -14.98 -3.14
N PRO A 22 -8.46 -15.78 -2.14
CA PRO A 22 -8.94 -15.24 -0.87
C PRO A 22 -7.85 -14.41 -0.19
N THR A 23 -8.17 -13.16 0.13
CA THR A 23 -7.28 -12.31 0.92
C THR A 23 -7.21 -12.85 2.36
N PRO A 24 -6.02 -13.11 2.92
CA PRO A 24 -5.92 -13.56 4.30
C PRO A 24 -6.51 -12.51 5.25
N PRO A 25 -7.45 -12.89 6.13
CA PRO A 25 -7.97 -11.97 7.14
C PRO A 25 -6.84 -11.57 8.09
N LEU A 26 -6.95 -10.37 8.67
CA LEU A 26 -6.01 -9.94 9.71
C LEU A 26 -6.14 -10.86 10.92
N ARG A 27 -5.08 -11.60 11.23
CA ARG A 27 -5.06 -12.52 12.38
C ARG A 27 -4.68 -11.77 13.66
N PRO A 28 -5.38 -11.99 14.79
CA PRO A 28 -4.90 -11.57 16.09
C PRO A 28 -3.64 -12.39 16.43
N GLY A 29 -2.45 -11.82 16.27
CA GLY A 29 -1.19 -12.53 16.55
C GLY A 29 0.00 -12.16 15.65
N GLY A 30 -0.21 -11.38 14.59
CA GLY A 30 0.90 -10.85 13.80
C GLY A 30 0.52 -10.65 12.34
N TYR A 31 0.86 -9.48 11.81
CA TYR A 31 0.83 -9.18 10.39
C TYR A 31 2.20 -9.54 9.80
N ASP A 32 2.27 -10.56 8.94
CA ASP A 32 3.44 -10.83 8.10
C ASP A 32 3.16 -10.32 6.67
N PRO A 33 3.90 -9.31 6.17
CA PRO A 33 3.81 -8.87 4.79
C PRO A 33 3.91 -10.01 3.76
N ALA A 34 4.65 -11.09 4.07
CA ALA A 34 4.82 -12.22 3.18
C ALA A 34 3.49 -12.91 2.82
N ASP A 35 2.50 -12.91 3.72
CA ASP A 35 1.18 -13.50 3.50
C ASP A 35 0.40 -12.82 2.35
N TYR A 36 0.79 -11.59 1.99
CA TYR A 36 0.10 -10.78 0.99
C TYR A 36 0.82 -10.71 -0.35
N ALA A 37 1.82 -11.58 -0.60
CA ALA A 37 2.63 -11.54 -1.82
C ALA A 37 1.82 -11.55 -3.12
N ALA A 38 0.79 -12.41 -3.23
CA ALA A 38 -0.05 -12.47 -4.42
C ALA A 38 -0.81 -11.17 -4.69
N ILE A 39 -1.33 -10.55 -3.62
CA ILE A 39 -2.05 -9.28 -3.69
C ILE A 39 -1.08 -8.16 -4.07
N VAL A 40 0.13 -8.16 -3.51
CA VAL A 40 1.17 -7.20 -3.88
C VAL A 40 1.52 -7.29 -5.35
N VAL A 41 1.70 -8.49 -5.90
CA VAL A 41 1.99 -8.69 -7.33
C VAL A 41 0.86 -8.11 -8.19
N ARG A 42 -0.40 -8.43 -7.86
CA ARG A 42 -1.57 -7.92 -8.59
C ARG A 42 -1.65 -6.40 -8.52
N SER A 43 -1.65 -5.82 -7.32
CA SER A 43 -1.78 -4.37 -7.13
C SER A 43 -0.61 -3.59 -7.72
N ALA A 44 0.62 -4.11 -7.63
CA ALA A 44 1.77 -3.49 -8.27
C ALA A 44 1.65 -3.53 -9.80
N GLY A 45 1.16 -4.64 -10.37
CA GLY A 45 0.88 -4.77 -11.79
C GLY A 45 -0.15 -3.74 -12.29
N GLU A 46 -1.27 -3.61 -11.58
CA GLU A 46 -2.31 -2.60 -11.87
C GLU A 46 -1.77 -1.16 -11.79
N ALA A 47 -0.87 -0.90 -10.83
CA ALA A 47 -0.26 0.40 -10.64
C ALA A 47 0.92 0.68 -11.60
N GLY A 48 1.40 -0.32 -12.34
CA GLY A 48 2.59 -0.20 -13.19
C GLY A 48 3.90 -0.06 -12.40
N LEU A 49 3.96 -0.64 -11.20
CA LEU A 49 5.09 -0.57 -10.28
C LEU A 49 5.80 -1.93 -10.14
N SER A 50 7.02 -1.90 -9.60
CA SER A 50 7.70 -3.14 -9.19
C SER A 50 7.00 -3.76 -7.97
N PRO A 51 6.62 -5.06 -8.00
CA PRO A 51 6.14 -5.75 -6.81
C PRO A 51 7.16 -5.72 -5.65
N LEU A 52 8.46 -5.73 -5.98
CA LEU A 52 9.54 -5.65 -5.00
C LEU A 52 9.51 -4.34 -4.22
N LEU A 53 9.23 -3.21 -4.88
CA LEU A 53 9.06 -1.92 -4.21
C LEU A 53 7.92 -1.98 -3.20
N VAL A 54 6.73 -2.40 -3.66
CA VAL A 54 5.52 -2.44 -2.82
C VAL A 54 5.71 -3.38 -1.63
N MET A 55 6.24 -4.59 -1.85
CA MET A 55 6.51 -5.56 -0.78
C MET A 55 7.55 -5.02 0.23
N THR A 56 8.59 -4.33 -0.26
CA THR A 56 9.60 -3.74 0.63
C THR A 56 9.02 -2.61 1.49
N VAL A 57 8.12 -1.79 0.93
CA VAL A 57 7.38 -0.78 1.71
C VAL A 57 6.54 -1.47 2.80
N LEU A 58 5.79 -2.52 2.47
CA LEU A 58 5.00 -3.27 3.46
C LEU A 58 5.85 -3.83 4.61
N HIS A 59 7.00 -4.43 4.32
CA HIS A 59 7.93 -4.86 5.38
C HIS A 59 8.46 -3.71 6.22
N ASN A 60 8.71 -2.55 5.61
CA ASN A 60 9.17 -1.39 6.35
C ASN A 60 8.09 -0.76 7.25
N GLU A 61 6.81 -0.86 6.86
CA GLU A 61 5.67 -0.41 7.66
C GLU A 61 5.27 -1.42 8.73
N ALA A 62 5.46 -2.72 8.48
CA ALA A 62 5.27 -3.80 9.47
C ALA A 62 6.21 -3.67 10.67
N TYR A 63 7.39 -3.09 10.45
CA TYR A 63 8.37 -2.83 11.49
C TYR A 63 7.94 -1.66 12.37
N LYS A 64 7.02 -1.93 13.31
CA LYS A 64 6.81 -1.14 14.51
C LYS A 64 7.15 -1.99 15.73
N PRO A 65 8.25 -1.70 16.45
CA PRO A 65 8.48 -2.37 17.72
C PRO A 65 7.34 -1.99 18.66
N HIS A 66 6.65 -2.99 19.20
CA HIS A 66 5.74 -2.83 20.35
C HIS A 66 6.59 -2.41 21.56
N HIS A 67 6.88 -1.11 21.67
CA HIS A 67 7.59 -0.56 22.82
C HIS A 67 6.60 0.26 23.67
N PRO A 68 6.30 -0.13 24.92
CA PRO A 68 5.16 0.38 25.70
C PRO A 68 5.21 1.88 26.02
N LEU A 69 6.41 2.48 26.07
CA LEU A 69 6.61 3.93 26.25
C LEU A 69 6.26 4.76 24.99
N LEU A 70 6.38 4.17 23.80
CA LEU A 70 6.00 4.82 22.55
C LEU A 70 4.47 4.82 22.38
N GLU A 71 3.77 3.74 22.76
CA GLU A 71 2.31 3.62 22.64
C GLU A 71 1.54 4.72 23.40
N ARG A 72 1.97 5.09 24.62
CA ARG A 72 1.37 6.19 25.40
C ARG A 72 1.59 7.57 24.77
N LEU A 73 2.76 7.81 24.18
CA LEU A 73 3.06 9.05 23.47
C LEU A 73 2.37 9.10 22.09
N TRP A 74 2.08 7.94 21.50
CA TRP A 74 1.46 7.79 20.19
C TRP A 74 -0.07 7.94 20.22
N GLN A 75 -0.73 7.44 21.28
CA GLN A 75 -2.17 7.65 21.50
C GLN A 75 -2.51 9.11 21.83
N TRP A 76 -1.63 9.80 22.54
CA TRP A 76 -1.82 11.21 22.91
C TRP A 76 -1.67 12.19 21.73
N TRP A 77 -1.09 11.76 20.60
CA TRP A 77 -0.72 12.64 19.48
C TRP A 77 -1.48 12.42 18.16
N LYS A 78 -2.36 11.40 18.00
CA LYS A 78 -2.95 11.06 16.67
C LYS A 78 -4.49 10.88 16.65
N PRO A 79 -5.28 11.96 16.53
CA PRO A 79 -6.67 11.89 16.08
C PRO A 79 -6.85 11.57 14.58
N ALA A 80 -5.75 11.35 13.83
CA ALA A 80 -5.70 10.96 12.41
C ALA A 80 -4.79 9.73 12.15
N ALA A 81 -4.88 8.73 13.03
CA ALA A 81 -3.99 7.57 13.10
C ALA A 81 -3.98 6.73 11.82
N SER A 82 -2.81 6.51 11.20
CA SER A 82 -2.65 5.65 10.02
C SER A 82 -3.24 4.25 10.20
N PHE A 83 -3.91 3.74 9.16
CA PHE A 83 -4.54 2.42 9.17
C PHE A 83 -4.01 1.47 8.09
N GLY A 84 -4.28 0.19 8.32
CA GLY A 84 -4.00 -0.90 7.40
C GLY A 84 -2.55 -1.37 7.41
N VAL A 85 -2.34 -2.46 6.68
CA VAL A 85 -1.05 -3.13 6.48
C VAL A 85 0.03 -2.22 5.87
N ALA A 86 -0.40 -1.16 5.19
CA ALA A 86 0.46 -0.16 4.59
C ALA A 86 0.60 1.13 5.43
N ASN A 87 -0.02 1.20 6.61
CA ASN A 87 0.12 2.31 7.55
C ASN A 87 -0.19 3.70 6.93
N MET A 88 -1.26 3.80 6.14
CA MET A 88 -1.60 5.01 5.38
C MET A 88 -2.40 6.04 6.18
N HIS A 89 -2.00 7.31 6.08
CA HIS A 89 -2.68 8.45 6.71
C HIS A 89 -3.97 8.84 6.00
N ARG A 90 -4.98 9.33 6.75
CA ARG A 90 -6.29 9.75 6.22
C ARG A 90 -6.20 10.77 5.09
N ALA A 91 -5.38 11.81 5.25
CA ALA A 91 -5.24 12.85 4.23
C ALA A 91 -4.70 12.28 2.91
N THR A 92 -3.69 11.41 2.99
CA THR A 92 -3.13 10.71 1.83
C THR A 92 -4.16 9.79 1.20
N PHE A 93 -4.89 9.02 2.02
CA PHE A 93 -5.97 8.16 1.52
C PHE A 93 -7.03 8.95 0.76
N GLU A 94 -7.52 10.07 1.32
CA GLU A 94 -8.55 10.86 0.66
C GLU A 94 -8.06 11.46 -0.66
N GLN A 95 -6.78 11.85 -0.76
CA GLN A 95 -6.18 12.29 -2.02
C GLN A 95 -6.19 11.17 -3.07
N VAL A 96 -5.72 9.97 -2.70
CA VAL A 96 -5.71 8.80 -3.59
C VAL A 96 -7.14 8.40 -3.98
N ARG A 97 -8.06 8.39 -3.01
CA ARG A 97 -9.48 8.07 -3.23
C ARG A 97 -10.10 9.01 -4.25
N GLN A 98 -9.85 10.30 -4.14
CA GLN A 98 -10.35 11.30 -5.08
C GLN A 98 -9.69 11.17 -6.45
N ALA A 99 -8.36 11.01 -6.50
CA ALA A 99 -7.61 10.91 -7.75
C ALA A 99 -7.96 9.67 -8.59
N HIS A 100 -8.26 8.54 -7.93
CA HIS A 100 -8.54 7.26 -8.57
C HIS A 100 -10.01 6.83 -8.51
N GLY A 101 -10.90 7.69 -7.99
CA GLY A 101 -12.35 7.42 -7.95
C GLY A 101 -12.76 6.23 -7.08
N LEU A 102 -12.04 5.97 -5.98
CA LEU A 102 -12.30 4.82 -5.12
C LEU A 102 -13.56 5.03 -4.26
N THR A 103 -14.34 3.96 -4.08
CA THR A 103 -15.60 3.98 -3.31
C THR A 103 -15.42 3.61 -1.84
N GLY A 104 -14.30 2.98 -1.48
CA GLY A 104 -13.97 2.62 -0.10
C GLY A 104 -13.74 3.84 0.80
N ARG A 105 -13.91 3.64 2.10
CA ARG A 105 -13.68 4.63 3.15
C ARG A 105 -12.35 4.39 3.83
N TRP A 106 -11.85 5.42 4.50
CA TRP A 106 -10.56 5.35 5.17
C TRP A 106 -10.51 4.26 6.26
N GLN A 107 -11.63 4.00 6.95
CA GLN A 107 -11.73 2.93 7.94
C GLN A 107 -11.59 1.54 7.32
N ASP A 108 -12.01 1.36 6.06
CA ASP A 108 -11.98 0.07 5.38
C ASP A 108 -10.54 -0.42 5.15
N LEU A 109 -9.54 0.48 5.14
CA LEU A 109 -8.11 0.13 5.12
C LEU A 109 -7.70 -0.75 6.32
N ARG A 110 -8.40 -0.61 7.45
CA ARG A 110 -8.13 -1.40 8.64
C ARG A 110 -8.57 -2.84 8.45
N ASP A 111 -9.70 -3.07 7.80
CA ASP A 111 -10.38 -4.38 7.78
C ASP A 111 -10.17 -5.13 6.46
N ASP A 112 -9.74 -4.43 5.40
CA ASP A 112 -9.44 -4.99 4.09
C ASP A 112 -7.95 -4.75 3.71
N PRO A 113 -7.07 -5.73 3.98
CA PRO A 113 -5.67 -5.67 3.60
C PRO A 113 -5.46 -5.54 2.09
N ALA A 114 -6.31 -6.14 1.26
CA ALA A 114 -6.16 -6.05 -0.18
C ALA A 114 -6.45 -4.65 -0.68
N PHE A 115 -7.51 -4.03 -0.16
CA PHE A 115 -7.80 -2.62 -0.42
C PHE A 115 -6.65 -1.73 0.07
N ALA A 116 -6.12 -1.96 1.27
CA ALA A 116 -5.00 -1.19 1.79
C ALA A 116 -3.73 -1.29 0.93
N ILE A 117 -3.41 -2.48 0.42
CA ILE A 117 -2.25 -2.69 -0.48
C ILE A 117 -2.49 -2.03 -1.83
N HIS A 118 -3.70 -2.16 -2.39
CA HIS A 118 -4.06 -1.52 -3.65
C HIS A 118 -3.95 0.01 -3.57
N VAL A 119 -4.50 0.62 -2.52
CA VAL A 119 -4.39 2.06 -2.29
C VAL A 119 -2.92 2.48 -2.11
N ALA A 120 -2.10 1.70 -1.39
CA ALA A 120 -0.67 1.99 -1.24
C ALA A 120 0.08 1.95 -2.59
N ALA A 121 -0.24 0.99 -3.45
CA ALA A 121 0.31 0.91 -4.80
C ALA A 121 -0.10 2.12 -5.65
N LEU A 122 -1.36 2.56 -5.58
CA LEU A 122 -1.82 3.78 -6.26
C LEU A 122 -1.10 5.03 -5.74
N TYR A 123 -0.89 5.15 -4.43
CA TYR A 123 -0.13 6.28 -3.90
C TYR A 123 1.31 6.32 -4.40
N LEU A 124 1.98 5.16 -4.45
CA LEU A 124 3.32 5.05 -5.01
C LEU A 124 3.34 5.40 -6.51
N LYS A 125 2.29 5.07 -7.27
CA LYS A 125 2.13 5.47 -8.66
C LYS A 125 2.01 6.99 -8.81
N ASP A 126 1.23 7.64 -7.94
CA ASP A 126 1.10 9.11 -7.95
C ASP A 126 2.45 9.78 -7.63
N LEU A 127 3.18 9.25 -6.66
CA LEU A 127 4.54 9.68 -6.36
C LEU A 127 5.46 9.51 -7.58
N ASP A 128 5.38 8.38 -8.26
CA ASP A 128 6.18 8.05 -9.44
C ASP A 128 5.96 9.01 -10.61
N GLN A 129 4.72 9.44 -10.81
CA GLN A 129 4.34 10.45 -11.82
C GLN A 129 4.89 11.83 -11.50
N SER A 130 5.04 12.17 -10.21
CA SER A 130 5.58 13.47 -9.78
C SER A 130 7.11 13.52 -9.72
N LEU A 131 7.78 12.37 -9.86
CA LEU A 131 9.23 12.28 -9.76
C LEU A 131 9.90 12.87 -11.03
N PRO A 132 10.92 13.74 -10.88
CA PRO A 132 11.70 14.20 -12.02
C PRO A 132 12.33 13.03 -12.78
N ARG A 133 12.25 13.06 -14.13
CA ARG A 133 12.90 12.05 -15.01
C ARG A 133 14.40 11.93 -14.76
N GLN A 134 15.04 13.05 -14.42
CA GLN A 134 16.44 13.11 -14.02
C GLN A 134 16.50 13.51 -12.55
N HIS A 135 17.12 12.66 -11.74
CA HIS A 135 17.41 12.91 -10.34
C HIS A 135 18.88 12.63 -10.05
N VAL A 136 19.37 13.15 -8.94
CA VAL A 136 20.74 12.88 -8.50
C VAL A 136 20.96 11.36 -8.37
N ARG A 137 22.13 10.87 -8.79
CA ARG A 137 22.46 9.43 -8.82
C ARG A 137 22.66 8.78 -7.43
N ARG A 138 22.39 9.52 -6.35
CA ARG A 138 22.57 9.05 -4.97
C ARG A 138 21.50 8.04 -4.54
N TYR A 139 20.30 8.15 -5.10
CA TYR A 139 19.16 7.29 -4.79
C TYR A 139 18.61 6.69 -6.07
N THR A 140 18.19 5.44 -5.98
CA THR A 140 17.40 4.79 -7.03
C THR A 140 15.97 5.36 -7.03
N ARG A 141 15.22 5.10 -8.12
CA ARG A 141 13.81 5.50 -8.23
C ARG A 141 12.98 4.89 -7.09
N ASP A 142 13.11 3.59 -6.84
CA ASP A 142 12.45 2.88 -5.73
C ASP A 142 12.72 3.53 -4.37
N GLU A 143 13.97 3.93 -4.10
CA GLU A 143 14.33 4.57 -2.85
C GLU A 143 13.73 5.97 -2.70
N LEU A 144 13.62 6.72 -3.80
CA LEU A 144 12.93 8.00 -3.80
C LEU A 144 11.43 7.81 -3.55
N LEU A 145 10.81 6.80 -4.16
CA LEU A 145 9.40 6.48 -3.92
C LEU A 145 9.15 6.04 -2.47
N ALA A 146 10.04 5.22 -1.90
CA ALA A 146 9.96 4.82 -0.50
C ALA A 146 10.12 6.03 0.45
N LEU A 147 11.04 6.95 0.15
CA LEU A 147 11.18 8.20 0.88
C LEU A 147 9.94 9.08 0.73
N GLY A 148 9.33 9.13 -0.45
CA GLY A 148 8.07 9.84 -0.70
C GLY A 148 6.91 9.26 0.07
N TYR A 149 6.84 7.93 0.17
CA TYR A 149 5.84 7.24 0.99
C TYR A 149 5.97 7.64 2.46
N ASN A 150 7.20 7.71 2.98
CA ASN A 150 7.47 8.07 4.38
C ASN A 150 7.32 9.56 4.69
N THR A 151 7.72 10.43 3.76
CA THR A 151 7.94 11.87 4.03
C THR A 151 7.06 12.81 3.20
N GLY A 152 6.27 12.26 2.27
CA GLY A 152 5.46 12.99 1.33
C GLY A 152 6.21 13.42 0.07
N GLU A 153 5.42 13.75 -0.96
CA GLU A 153 5.86 14.07 -2.31
C GLU A 153 6.85 15.26 -2.37
N ARG A 154 6.57 16.34 -1.62
CA ARG A 154 7.43 17.54 -1.62
C ARG A 154 8.86 17.22 -1.17
N ASN A 155 9.00 16.41 -0.13
CA ASN A 155 10.30 16.00 0.39
C ASN A 155 11.00 15.04 -0.56
N MET A 156 10.28 14.07 -1.14
CA MET A 156 10.81 13.23 -2.22
C MET A 156 11.39 14.05 -3.37
N ARG A 157 10.65 15.06 -3.86
CA ARG A 157 11.11 15.95 -4.93
C ARG A 157 12.35 16.76 -4.51
N ALA A 158 12.47 17.16 -3.23
CA ALA A 158 13.67 17.79 -2.71
C ALA A 158 14.87 16.83 -2.67
N PHE A 159 14.66 15.58 -2.24
CA PHE A 159 15.70 14.55 -2.21
C PHE A 159 16.18 14.17 -3.62
N ALA A 160 15.27 14.10 -4.59
CA ALA A 160 15.59 13.88 -6.00
C ALA A 160 16.50 14.98 -6.58
N ARG A 161 16.45 16.19 -6.01
CA ARG A 161 17.31 17.34 -6.36
C ARG A 161 18.59 17.44 -5.52
N GLY A 162 18.84 16.49 -4.62
CA GLY A 162 20.08 16.43 -3.83
C GLY A 162 19.98 16.94 -2.40
N VAL A 163 18.81 17.39 -1.94
CA VAL A 163 18.63 17.73 -0.52
C VAL A 163 18.83 16.45 0.32
N PRO A 164 19.69 16.46 1.34
CA PRO A 164 19.92 15.26 2.15
C PRO A 164 18.71 14.97 3.05
N PRO A 165 18.27 13.71 3.17
CA PRO A 165 17.22 13.32 4.10
C PRO A 165 17.69 13.50 5.55
N GLY A 166 16.76 13.91 6.42
CA GLY A 166 17.00 13.99 7.87
C GLY A 166 17.18 12.61 8.53
N PRO A 167 17.52 12.55 9.83
CA PRO A 167 17.85 11.31 10.53
C PRO A 167 16.75 10.23 10.43
N MET A 168 15.48 10.61 10.55
CA MET A 168 14.34 9.68 10.46
C MET A 168 14.19 9.09 9.06
N ALA A 169 14.21 9.92 8.02
CA ALA A 169 14.14 9.48 6.63
C ALA A 169 15.35 8.59 6.25
N ARG A 170 16.56 8.88 6.76
CA ARG A 170 17.74 8.01 6.60
C ARG A 170 17.55 6.65 7.29
N SER A 171 17.00 6.65 8.49
CA SER A 171 16.70 5.42 9.24
C SER A 171 15.68 4.57 8.50
N TYR A 172 14.63 5.20 7.95
CA TYR A 172 13.63 4.56 7.10
C TYR A 172 14.27 3.93 5.86
N LEU A 173 15.11 4.68 5.13
CA LEU A 173 15.79 4.18 3.94
C LEU A 173 16.75 3.03 4.24
N ARG A 174 17.48 3.08 5.37
CA ARG A 174 18.35 1.98 5.79
C ARG A 174 17.56 0.70 6.02
N ARG A 175 16.41 0.78 6.68
CA ARG A 175 15.52 -0.37 6.87
C ARG A 175 14.91 -0.86 5.56
N PHE A 176 14.47 0.06 4.70
CA PHE A 176 13.99 -0.28 3.37
C PHE A 176 15.02 -1.12 2.60
N ARG A 177 16.30 -0.71 2.60
CA ARG A 177 17.39 -1.50 1.99
C ARG A 177 17.54 -2.89 2.62
N ALA A 178 17.47 -2.97 3.96
CA ALA A 178 17.59 -4.24 4.68
C ALA A 178 16.42 -5.21 4.39
N HIS A 179 15.19 -4.69 4.27
CA HIS A 179 14.00 -5.48 4.01
C HIS A 179 13.86 -5.95 2.56
N ARG A 180 14.65 -5.40 1.63
CA ARG A 180 14.58 -5.77 0.20
C ARG A 180 14.83 -7.26 -0.01
N THR A 181 15.71 -7.89 0.78
CA THR A 181 15.96 -9.33 0.71
C THR A 181 14.77 -10.15 1.23
N CYS A 182 14.11 -9.71 2.30
CA CYS A 182 12.90 -10.38 2.81
C CYS A 182 11.76 -10.27 1.79
N ALA A 183 11.56 -9.09 1.22
CA ALA A 183 10.56 -8.84 0.19
C ALA A 183 10.80 -9.72 -1.06
N ALA A 184 12.05 -9.83 -1.51
CA ALA A 184 12.40 -10.68 -2.65
C ALA A 184 12.10 -12.16 -2.36
N LYS A 185 12.40 -12.66 -1.16
CA LYS A 185 12.08 -14.04 -0.74
C LYS A 185 10.58 -14.29 -0.72
N ALA A 186 9.79 -13.37 -0.16
CA ALA A 186 8.33 -13.48 -0.11
C ALA A 186 7.72 -13.54 -1.52
N LEU A 187 8.21 -12.70 -2.44
CA LEU A 187 7.74 -12.69 -3.83
C LEU A 187 8.17 -13.95 -4.60
N ALA A 188 9.37 -14.47 -4.36
CA ALA A 188 9.82 -15.71 -5.01
C ALA A 188 9.03 -16.94 -4.57
N ALA A 189 8.53 -16.96 -3.34
CA ALA A 189 7.67 -18.03 -2.83
C ALA A 189 6.22 -17.97 -3.34
N CYS A 190 5.86 -16.90 -4.06
CA CYS A 190 4.51 -16.66 -4.60
C CYS A 190 4.37 -17.11 -6.07
N VAL A 191 5.47 -17.47 -6.73
CA VAL A 191 5.53 -17.94 -8.14
C VAL A 191 5.50 -19.46 -8.17
#